data_AF-A0A377M150-F1
#
_entry.id   AF-A0A377M150-F1
#
_cell.length_a   1.000
_cell.length_b   1.000
_cell.length_c   1.000
_cell.angle_alpha   90.00
_cell.angle_beta   90.00
_cell.angle_gamma   90.00
#
_symmetry.space_group_name_H-M   'P 1'
#
loop_
_entity.id
_entity.type
_entity.pdbx_description
1 polymer ?
#
loop_
_entity_poly.entity_id
_entity_poly.type
_entity_poly.pdbx_seq_one_letter_code
_entity_poly.pdbx_strand_id
1 'polypeptide(L)'
;MQKPSAFFIFANGLILLCGLTGLFARLMKLIPHSLAAAMLAGVLLRFGLQTFSHLDGHFLLCGSMIAAWLVAKALAPRYAIVATLITGSVVAWAGGDVVTNRLTLSLVMPQFIAPAFSLTSLVSIGLPFFLVTMASQNAPGVATMKASGYPLAVSPLMIATGGLALLLSPFGVYSICIAAITAAICQSPDAHPDASKRWLAAMAAGGFYLLAGVFGGSLTGLMAALPPSWIQTLAGLALLGTISGSLYQALHNETERDAAIVTFLMTASGVTLLGIGSAFWGLVLGGVCFAVLSRLRRA
;
A
#
# COMPACT_ATOMS: atom_id res chain seq x y z
N MET A 1 17.17 11.60 -24.47
CA MET A 1 16.15 11.35 -23.44
C MET A 1 15.18 10.29 -23.93
N GLN A 2 15.17 9.08 -23.34
CA GLN A 2 14.17 8.04 -23.64
C GLN A 2 12.79 8.52 -23.18
N LYS A 3 11.80 8.52 -24.06
CA LYS A 3 10.41 8.86 -23.71
C LYS A 3 9.80 7.69 -22.92
N PRO A 4 9.40 7.88 -21.65
CA PRO A 4 9.11 6.78 -20.73
C PRO A 4 7.86 5.95 -21.07
N SER A 5 6.97 6.47 -21.93
CA SER A 5 5.67 5.84 -22.20
C SER A 5 5.74 4.45 -22.86
N ALA A 6 6.75 4.16 -23.69
CA ALA A 6 6.80 2.90 -24.45
C ALA A 6 7.04 1.65 -23.57
N PHE A 7 7.91 1.73 -22.57
CA PHE A 7 8.16 0.59 -21.68
C PHE A 7 7.03 0.42 -20.64
N PHE A 8 6.27 1.48 -20.31
CA PHE A 8 5.03 1.35 -19.54
C PHE A 8 3.93 0.65 -20.34
N ILE A 9 3.75 1.00 -21.63
CA ILE A 9 2.83 0.28 -22.54
C ILE A 9 3.20 -1.21 -22.56
N PHE A 10 4.47 -1.53 -22.75
CA PHE A 10 4.93 -2.92 -22.76
C PHE A 10 4.66 -3.64 -21.45
N ALA A 11 5.04 -3.05 -20.31
CA ALA A 11 4.82 -3.66 -19.01
C ALA A 11 3.33 -3.85 -18.68
N ASN A 12 2.49 -2.84 -18.91
CA ASN A 12 1.04 -2.94 -18.69
C ASN A 12 0.39 -3.94 -19.65
N GLY A 13 0.92 -4.08 -20.88
CA GLY A 13 0.56 -5.16 -21.79
C GLY A 13 0.85 -6.55 -21.21
N LEU A 14 2.03 -6.75 -20.61
CA LEU A 14 2.36 -8.01 -19.92
C LEU A 14 1.45 -8.26 -18.69
N ILE A 15 1.11 -7.22 -17.92
CA ILE A 15 0.16 -7.32 -16.80
C ILE A 15 -1.23 -7.77 -17.31
N LEU A 16 -1.71 -7.14 -18.38
CA LEU A 16 -2.99 -7.50 -19.02
C LEU A 16 -2.96 -8.95 -19.51
N LEU A 17 -1.88 -9.39 -20.15
CA LEU A 17 -1.70 -10.79 -20.58
C LEU A 17 -1.73 -11.77 -19.39
N CYS A 18 -1.14 -11.41 -18.25
CA CYS A 18 -1.23 -12.21 -17.03
C CYS A 18 -2.67 -12.31 -16.49
N GLY A 19 -3.45 -11.23 -16.63
CA GLY A 19 -4.88 -11.21 -16.30
C GLY A 19 -5.69 -12.15 -17.20
N LEU A 20 -5.50 -12.03 -18.52
CA LEU A 20 -6.18 -12.82 -19.55
C LEU A 20 -5.88 -14.32 -19.47
N THR A 21 -4.61 -14.67 -19.24
CA THR A 21 -4.19 -16.08 -19.09
C THR A 21 -4.59 -16.68 -17.73
N GLY A 22 -4.86 -15.83 -16.74
CA GLY A 22 -5.13 -16.22 -15.36
C GLY A 22 -3.94 -16.87 -14.65
N LEU A 23 -2.73 -16.78 -15.21
CA LEU A 23 -1.51 -17.35 -14.62
C LEU A 23 -1.29 -16.80 -13.21
N PHE A 24 -1.37 -15.49 -13.05
CA PHE A 24 -1.17 -14.84 -11.76
C PHE A 24 -2.25 -15.21 -10.74
N ALA A 25 -3.51 -15.27 -11.16
CA ALA A 25 -4.61 -15.68 -10.31
C ALA A 25 -4.42 -17.11 -9.76
N ARG A 26 -3.86 -18.02 -10.56
CA ARG A 26 -3.51 -19.38 -10.10
C ARG A 26 -2.41 -19.37 -9.05
N LEU A 27 -1.35 -18.57 -9.23
CA LEU A 27 -0.28 -18.44 -8.26
C LEU A 27 -0.77 -17.90 -6.91
N MET A 28 -1.63 -16.87 -6.94
CA MET A 28 -2.15 -16.25 -5.71
C MET A 28 -3.09 -17.17 -4.90
N LYS A 29 -3.67 -18.21 -5.52
CA LYS A 29 -4.46 -19.22 -4.79
C LYS A 29 -3.61 -20.04 -3.82
N LEU A 30 -2.30 -20.18 -4.10
CA LEU A 30 -1.37 -20.98 -3.30
C LEU A 30 -1.02 -20.33 -1.95
N ILE A 31 -1.19 -19.02 -1.80
CA ILE A 31 -0.78 -18.28 -0.60
C ILE A 31 -1.77 -18.57 0.54
N PRO A 32 -1.37 -19.19 1.67
CA PRO A 32 -2.23 -19.38 2.83
C PRO A 32 -2.69 -18.04 3.42
N HIS A 33 -3.85 -18.04 4.08
CA HIS A 33 -4.41 -16.83 4.68
C HIS A 33 -3.48 -16.23 5.76
N SER A 34 -2.89 -17.05 6.62
CA SER A 34 -1.99 -16.60 7.68
C SER A 34 -0.74 -15.88 7.14
N LEU A 35 -0.17 -16.37 6.02
CA LEU A 35 0.98 -15.72 5.37
C LEU A 35 0.58 -14.41 4.71
N ALA A 36 -0.61 -14.33 4.11
CA ALA A 36 -1.14 -13.10 3.54
C ALA A 36 -1.33 -12.02 4.63
N ALA A 37 -1.91 -12.41 5.77
CA ALA A 37 -2.07 -11.52 6.93
C ALA A 37 -0.71 -11.11 7.54
N ALA A 38 0.23 -12.05 7.64
CA ALA A 38 1.58 -11.78 8.15
C ALA A 38 2.35 -10.78 7.28
N MET A 39 2.25 -10.92 5.96
CA MET A 39 2.86 -9.97 5.03
C MET A 39 2.25 -8.58 5.20
N LEU A 40 0.91 -8.48 5.27
CA LEU A 40 0.23 -7.20 5.50
C LEU A 40 0.70 -6.57 6.81
N ALA A 41 0.71 -7.33 7.91
CA ALA A 41 1.25 -6.86 9.20
C ALA A 41 2.69 -6.35 9.07
N GLY A 42 3.56 -7.05 8.33
CA GLY A 42 4.95 -6.67 8.13
C GLY A 42 5.12 -5.38 7.32
N VAL A 43 4.34 -5.20 6.25
CA VAL A 43 4.34 -3.95 5.45
C VAL A 43 3.94 -2.77 6.33
N LEU A 44 2.89 -2.96 7.13
CA LEU A 44 2.32 -1.90 7.95
C LEU A 44 3.15 -1.59 9.21
N LEU A 45 3.91 -2.57 9.73
CA LEU A 45 4.74 -2.40 10.94
C LEU A 45 5.68 -1.21 10.82
N ARG A 46 6.29 -0.99 9.64
CA ARG A 46 7.23 0.12 9.43
C ARG A 46 6.57 1.49 9.70
N PHE A 47 5.32 1.67 9.27
CA PHE A 47 4.56 2.88 9.55
C PHE A 47 4.22 3.01 11.04
N GLY A 48 3.87 1.90 11.69
CA GLY A 48 3.65 1.85 13.13
C GLY A 48 4.89 2.27 13.94
N LEU A 49 6.07 1.75 13.58
CA LEU A 49 7.34 2.12 14.22
C LEU A 49 7.69 3.60 13.98
N GLN A 50 7.47 4.09 12.76
CA GLN A 50 7.71 5.50 12.39
C GLN A 50 6.86 6.50 13.16
N THR A 51 5.70 6.07 13.69
CA THR A 51 4.85 6.91 14.56
C THR A 51 5.58 7.38 15.81
N PHE A 52 6.44 6.52 16.36
CA PHE A 52 7.12 6.77 17.62
C PHE A 52 8.59 7.18 17.44
N SER A 53 9.16 6.97 16.24
CA SER A 53 10.59 7.23 15.99
C SER A 53 10.99 8.71 16.02
N HIS A 54 10.02 9.63 15.95
CA HIS A 54 10.24 11.08 15.96
C HIS A 54 9.79 11.75 17.27
N LEU A 55 9.47 10.95 18.31
CA LEU A 55 9.16 11.50 19.63
C LEU A 55 10.35 12.27 20.21
N ASP A 56 11.56 11.79 19.93
CA ASP A 56 12.79 12.52 20.19
C ASP A 56 12.93 13.67 19.17
N GLY A 57 13.08 14.90 19.65
CA GLY A 57 13.12 16.12 18.82
C GLY A 57 11.76 16.75 18.48
N HIS A 58 10.67 15.99 18.37
CA HIS A 58 9.32 16.54 18.07
C HIS A 58 8.23 16.12 19.07
N PHE A 59 8.60 16.03 20.36
CA PHE A 59 7.73 15.54 21.42
C PHE A 59 6.35 16.23 21.49
N LEU A 60 6.30 17.56 21.39
CA LEU A 60 5.03 18.30 21.47
C LEU A 60 4.09 17.95 20.31
N LEU A 61 4.63 17.86 19.09
CA LEU A 61 3.86 17.54 17.90
C LEU A 61 3.37 16.10 17.92
N CYS A 62 4.29 15.13 18.01
CA CYS A 62 3.95 13.71 18.01
C CYS A 62 3.10 13.34 19.24
N GLY A 63 3.47 13.84 20.42
CA GLY A 63 2.77 13.57 21.67
C GLY A 63 1.34 14.11 21.69
N SER A 64 1.10 15.32 21.18
CA SER A 64 -0.26 15.89 21.07
C SER A 64 -1.12 15.11 20.08
N MET A 65 -0.56 14.68 18.95
CA MET A 65 -1.23 13.85 17.96
C MET A 65 -1.64 12.49 18.54
N ILE A 66 -0.74 11.84 19.29
CA ILE A 66 -1.01 10.56 19.98
C ILE A 66 -2.07 10.74 21.08
N ALA A 67 -1.99 11.81 21.87
CA ALA A 67 -2.96 12.11 22.91
C ALA A 67 -4.36 12.36 22.32
N ALA A 68 -4.45 13.18 21.28
CA ALA A 68 -5.70 13.46 20.58
C ALA A 68 -6.29 12.17 19.96
N TRP A 69 -5.44 11.36 19.33
CA TRP A 69 -5.82 10.05 18.83
C TRP A 69 -6.41 9.16 19.93
N LEU A 70 -5.73 9.05 21.07
CA LEU A 70 -6.11 8.17 22.17
C LEU A 70 -7.46 8.59 22.77
N VAL A 71 -7.62 9.87 23.07
CA VAL A 71 -8.87 10.43 23.63
C VAL A 71 -10.02 10.22 22.64
N ALA A 72 -9.80 10.54 21.37
CA ALA A 72 -10.83 10.35 20.35
C ALA A 72 -11.10 8.87 20.07
N LYS A 73 -10.10 7.98 20.14
CA LYS A 73 -10.30 6.54 20.00
C LYS A 73 -11.14 5.97 21.14
N ALA A 74 -11.01 6.51 22.35
CA ALA A 74 -11.82 6.10 23.50
C ALA A 74 -13.27 6.61 23.43
N LEU A 75 -13.47 7.87 23.03
CA LEU A 75 -14.79 8.52 23.08
C LEU A 75 -15.59 8.39 21.77
N ALA A 76 -14.91 8.46 20.63
CA ALA A 76 -15.53 8.44 19.31
C ALA A 76 -14.57 7.87 18.25
N PRO A 77 -14.33 6.54 18.21
CA PRO A 77 -13.32 5.88 17.38
C PRO A 77 -13.28 6.33 15.91
N ARG A 78 -14.44 6.62 15.33
CA ARG A 78 -14.59 7.07 13.92
C ARG A 78 -13.88 8.40 13.63
N TYR A 79 -13.70 9.26 14.62
CA TYR A 79 -13.08 10.57 14.46
C TYR A 79 -11.63 10.61 14.95
N ALA A 80 -11.05 9.49 15.38
CA ALA A 80 -9.71 9.47 15.96
C ALA A 80 -8.65 10.07 15.02
N ILE A 81 -8.62 9.64 13.76
CA ILE A 81 -7.66 10.14 12.77
C ILE A 81 -7.93 11.60 12.38
N VAL A 82 -9.20 12.02 12.37
CA VAL A 82 -9.57 13.42 12.11
C VAL A 82 -9.07 14.32 13.24
N ALA A 83 -9.26 13.91 14.49
CA ALA A 83 -8.76 14.63 15.66
C ALA A 83 -7.23 14.72 15.66
N THR A 84 -6.54 13.62 15.30
CA THR A 84 -5.08 13.59 15.12
C THR A 84 -4.62 14.58 14.05
N LEU A 85 -5.27 14.57 12.89
CA LEU A 85 -4.95 15.46 11.77
C LEU A 85 -5.09 16.92 12.19
N ILE A 86 -6.24 17.30 12.76
CA ILE A 86 -6.50 18.68 13.18
C ILE A 86 -5.49 19.12 14.25
N THR A 87 -5.28 18.30 15.28
CA THR A 87 -4.34 18.62 16.37
C THR A 87 -2.92 18.80 15.84
N GLY A 88 -2.45 17.85 15.03
CA GLY A 88 -1.12 17.93 14.44
C GLY A 88 -0.95 19.16 13.55
N SER A 89 -1.96 19.50 12.74
CA SER A 89 -1.92 20.68 11.88
C SER A 89 -1.85 21.97 12.69
N VAL A 90 -2.63 22.09 13.77
CA VAL A 90 -2.60 23.27 14.66
C VAL A 90 -1.24 23.40 15.35
N VAL A 91 -0.70 22.30 15.88
CA VAL A 91 0.59 22.32 16.59
C VAL A 91 1.75 22.60 15.64
N ALA A 92 1.77 21.98 14.46
CA ALA A 92 2.81 22.26 13.45
C ALA A 92 2.76 23.73 12.99
N TRP A 93 1.55 24.28 12.80
CA TRP A 93 1.37 25.68 12.42
C TRP A 93 1.83 26.63 13.53
N ALA A 94 1.42 26.37 14.78
CA ALA A 94 1.83 27.17 15.93
C ALA A 94 3.34 27.09 16.23
N GLY A 95 3.96 25.95 15.92
CA GLY A 95 5.41 25.76 16.03
C GLY A 95 6.23 26.49 14.96
N GLY A 96 5.59 27.04 13.92
CA GLY A 96 6.28 27.66 12.79
C GLY A 96 6.94 26.66 11.83
N ASP A 97 6.65 25.36 11.98
CA ASP A 97 7.24 24.28 11.19
C ASP A 97 6.60 24.15 9.79
N VAL A 98 5.56 24.93 9.50
CA VAL A 98 4.85 24.91 8.22
C VAL A 98 5.46 25.92 7.25
N VAL A 99 6.17 25.43 6.23
CA VAL A 99 6.80 26.27 5.22
C VAL A 99 5.81 26.61 4.11
N THR A 100 5.11 27.74 4.24
CA THR A 100 4.04 28.15 3.31
C THR A 100 4.53 28.89 2.06
N ASN A 101 5.76 29.38 2.05
CA ASN A 101 6.32 30.26 1.01
C ASN A 101 6.40 29.65 -0.40
N ARG A 102 6.05 28.37 -0.57
CA ARG A 102 6.06 27.63 -1.83
C ARG A 102 4.74 26.93 -2.16
N LEU A 103 3.67 27.24 -1.43
CA LEU A 103 2.35 26.68 -1.71
C LEU A 103 1.74 27.38 -2.93
N THR A 104 1.85 26.76 -4.10
CA THR A 104 1.18 27.22 -5.32
C THR A 104 0.05 26.28 -5.68
N LEU A 105 -1.13 26.86 -5.92
CA LEU A 105 -2.25 26.11 -6.48
C LEU A 105 -1.96 25.83 -7.95
N SER A 106 -1.72 24.56 -8.26
CA SER A 106 -1.45 24.08 -9.60
C SER A 106 -2.36 22.90 -9.94
N LEU A 107 -2.94 23.00 -11.14
CA LEU A 107 -3.72 21.95 -11.79
C LEU A 107 -2.80 21.20 -12.76
N VAL A 108 -2.87 19.87 -12.74
CA VAL A 108 -2.10 19.02 -13.64
C VAL A 108 -3.06 18.41 -14.66
N MET A 109 -2.81 18.69 -15.94
CA MET A 109 -3.56 18.09 -17.05
C MET A 109 -2.77 16.91 -17.65
N PRO A 110 -3.45 15.84 -18.07
CA PRO A 110 -2.80 14.74 -18.76
C PRO A 110 -2.21 15.23 -20.08
N GLN A 111 -0.91 14.98 -20.29
CA GLN A 111 -0.22 15.33 -21.53
C GLN A 111 0.09 14.07 -22.33
N PHE A 112 -0.19 14.11 -23.62
CA PHE A 112 0.13 12.99 -24.50
C PHE A 112 1.63 12.92 -24.78
N ILE A 113 2.24 11.78 -24.48
CA ILE A 113 3.65 11.47 -24.69
C ILE A 113 3.75 10.36 -25.73
N ALA A 114 4.01 10.75 -26.99
CA ALA A 114 4.18 9.81 -28.10
C ALA A 114 5.22 8.72 -27.76
N PRO A 115 4.84 7.43 -27.80
CA PRO A 115 5.71 6.34 -27.39
C PRO A 115 6.84 6.11 -28.41
N ALA A 116 8.05 5.92 -27.91
CA ALA A 116 9.22 5.57 -28.71
C ALA A 116 9.70 4.16 -28.30
N PHE A 117 9.41 3.16 -29.13
CA PHE A 117 9.76 1.77 -28.84
C PHE A 117 11.24 1.52 -29.16
N SER A 118 11.92 0.88 -28.22
CA SER A 118 13.30 0.41 -28.36
C SER A 118 13.43 -0.91 -27.61
N LEU A 119 13.90 -1.96 -28.29
CA LEU A 119 14.06 -3.28 -27.70
C LEU A 119 14.90 -3.22 -26.40
N THR A 120 15.97 -2.41 -26.41
CA THR A 120 16.82 -2.18 -25.25
C THR A 120 16.01 -1.64 -24.07
N SER A 121 15.16 -0.62 -24.26
CA SER A 121 14.32 -0.07 -23.18
C SER A 121 13.29 -1.08 -22.68
N LEU A 122 12.69 -1.86 -23.58
CA LEU A 122 11.67 -2.85 -23.22
C LEU A 122 12.25 -3.94 -22.32
N VAL A 123 13.45 -4.44 -22.66
CA VAL A 123 14.11 -5.52 -21.92
C VAL A 123 14.79 -4.99 -20.65
N SER A 124 15.51 -3.86 -20.72
CA SER A 124 16.28 -3.35 -19.58
C SER A 124 15.45 -2.59 -18.53
N ILE A 125 14.29 -2.04 -18.91
CA ILE A 125 13.44 -1.26 -18.00
C ILE A 125 12.03 -1.87 -17.93
N GLY A 126 11.40 -2.12 -19.07
CA GLY A 126 10.01 -2.60 -19.13
C GLY A 126 9.81 -3.95 -18.45
N LEU A 127 10.67 -4.93 -18.72
CA LEU A 127 10.59 -6.26 -18.12
C LEU A 127 10.87 -6.24 -16.61
N PRO A 128 11.96 -5.61 -16.09
CA PRO A 128 12.14 -5.43 -14.66
C PRO A 128 10.98 -4.70 -13.99
N PHE A 129 10.47 -3.62 -14.59
CA PHE A 129 9.34 -2.87 -14.05
C PHE A 129 8.08 -3.74 -13.94
N PHE A 130 7.77 -4.53 -14.98
CA PHE A 130 6.69 -5.51 -14.94
C PHE A 130 6.85 -6.51 -13.79
N LEU A 131 8.03 -7.13 -13.66
CA LEU A 131 8.31 -8.12 -12.62
C LEU A 131 8.17 -7.52 -11.23
N VAL A 132 8.77 -6.35 -11.00
CA VAL A 132 8.70 -5.63 -9.71
C VAL A 132 7.27 -5.22 -9.40
N THR A 133 6.49 -4.77 -10.38
CA THR A 133 5.08 -4.39 -10.20
C THR A 133 4.23 -5.60 -9.81
N MET A 134 4.41 -6.73 -10.51
CA MET A 134 3.68 -7.96 -10.21
C MET A 134 4.02 -8.50 -8.82
N ALA A 135 5.30 -8.56 -8.50
CA ALA A 135 5.81 -9.12 -7.25
C ALA A 135 5.53 -8.21 -6.05
N SER A 136 5.76 -6.91 -6.17
CA SER A 136 5.76 -5.98 -5.03
C SER A 136 4.44 -5.23 -4.84
N GLN A 137 3.59 -5.14 -5.87
CA GLN A 137 2.32 -4.41 -5.78
C GLN A 137 1.11 -5.33 -5.94
N ASN A 138 0.98 -6.05 -7.05
CA ASN A 138 -0.19 -6.88 -7.29
C ASN A 138 -0.31 -8.05 -6.32
N ALA A 139 0.80 -8.74 -6.01
CA ALA A 139 0.78 -9.86 -5.07
C ALA A 139 0.42 -9.41 -3.64
N PRO A 140 1.07 -8.37 -3.08
CA PRO A 140 0.65 -7.80 -1.80
C PRO A 140 -0.77 -7.27 -1.79
N GLY A 141 -1.22 -6.63 -2.87
CA GLY A 141 -2.61 -6.18 -3.01
C GLY A 141 -3.63 -7.31 -2.92
N VAL A 142 -3.43 -8.40 -3.68
CA VAL A 142 -4.34 -9.56 -3.64
C VAL A 142 -4.32 -10.24 -2.28
N ALA A 143 -3.13 -10.43 -1.71
CA ALA A 143 -2.98 -11.03 -0.39
C ALA A 143 -3.65 -10.17 0.71
N THR A 144 -3.56 -8.85 0.62
CA THR A 144 -4.22 -7.93 1.57
C THR A 144 -5.74 -8.09 1.55
N MET A 145 -6.33 -8.19 0.36
CA MET A 145 -7.77 -8.44 0.23
C MET A 145 -8.16 -9.83 0.77
N LYS A 146 -7.32 -10.84 0.52
CA LYS A 146 -7.51 -12.21 1.03
C LYS A 146 -7.42 -12.28 2.55
N ALA A 147 -6.47 -11.57 3.15
CA ALA A 147 -6.32 -11.44 4.61
C ALA A 147 -7.57 -10.77 5.22
N SER A 148 -8.14 -9.79 4.52
CA SER A 148 -9.37 -9.13 4.98
C SER A 148 -10.64 -9.95 4.75
N GLY A 149 -10.55 -11.16 4.18
CA GLY A 149 -11.68 -12.07 3.96
C GLY A 149 -12.55 -11.73 2.75
N TYR A 150 -12.12 -10.80 1.88
CA TYR A 150 -12.87 -10.43 0.69
C TYR A 150 -12.50 -11.33 -0.50
N PRO A 151 -13.47 -12.07 -1.10
CA PRO A 151 -13.19 -12.88 -2.27
C PRO A 151 -12.86 -11.99 -3.47
N LEU A 152 -11.69 -12.20 -4.08
CA LEU A 152 -11.27 -11.47 -5.28
C LEU A 152 -11.38 -12.30 -6.55
N ALA A 153 -12.04 -11.72 -7.54
CA ALA A 153 -11.86 -12.12 -8.93
C ALA A 153 -10.56 -11.50 -9.48
N VAL A 154 -9.41 -12.10 -9.11
CA VAL A 154 -8.07 -11.56 -9.42
C VAL A 154 -7.88 -11.29 -10.91
N SER A 155 -8.25 -12.23 -11.79
CA SER A 155 -8.10 -12.08 -13.25
C SER A 155 -8.93 -10.92 -13.81
N PRO A 156 -10.26 -10.83 -13.59
CA PRO A 156 -11.04 -9.67 -14.01
C PRO A 156 -10.50 -8.34 -13.51
N LEU A 157 -10.08 -8.27 -12.24
CA LEU A 157 -9.52 -7.05 -11.67
C LEU A 157 -8.23 -6.64 -12.40
N MET A 158 -7.31 -7.58 -12.62
CA MET A 158 -6.09 -7.32 -13.38
C MET A 158 -6.33 -6.93 -14.83
N ILE A 159 -7.34 -7.52 -15.48
CA ILE A 159 -7.72 -7.15 -16.85
C ILE A 159 -8.20 -5.70 -16.87
N ALA A 160 -9.05 -5.32 -15.92
CA ALA A 160 -9.55 -3.94 -15.82
C ALA A 160 -8.44 -2.94 -15.50
N THR A 161 -7.63 -3.19 -14.46
CA THR A 161 -6.57 -2.27 -14.05
C THR A 161 -5.42 -2.24 -15.05
N GLY A 162 -4.98 -3.39 -15.57
CA GLY A 162 -3.94 -3.50 -16.58
C GLY A 162 -4.36 -2.90 -17.93
N GLY A 163 -5.61 -3.12 -18.35
CA GLY A 163 -6.18 -2.52 -19.55
C GLY A 163 -6.29 -1.00 -19.45
N LEU A 164 -6.78 -0.49 -18.31
CA LEU A 164 -6.83 0.95 -18.07
C LEU A 164 -5.42 1.57 -17.99
N ALA A 165 -4.48 0.91 -17.32
CA ALA A 165 -3.08 1.36 -17.26
C ALA A 165 -2.44 1.38 -18.66
N LEU A 166 -2.68 0.35 -19.47
CA LEU A 166 -2.21 0.27 -20.86
C LEU A 166 -2.75 1.43 -21.70
N LEU A 167 -4.07 1.68 -21.62
CA LEU A 167 -4.74 2.79 -22.31
C LEU A 167 -4.16 4.15 -21.90
N LEU A 168 -3.88 4.34 -20.61
CA LEU A 168 -3.40 5.60 -20.07
C LEU A 168 -1.87 5.75 -20.07
N SER A 169 -1.11 4.71 -20.44
CA SER A 169 0.36 4.76 -20.52
C SER A 169 0.90 5.91 -21.39
N PRO A 170 0.29 6.27 -22.54
CA PRO A 170 0.70 7.44 -23.32
C PRO A 170 0.51 8.77 -22.60
N PHE A 171 -0.28 8.83 -21.52
CA PHE A 171 -0.49 10.01 -20.70
C PHE A 171 0.37 10.01 -19.42
N GLY A 172 1.37 9.13 -19.35
CA GLY A 172 2.31 9.05 -18.22
C GLY A 172 1.88 8.11 -17.09
N VAL A 173 0.80 7.34 -17.24
CA VAL A 173 0.43 6.31 -16.26
C VAL A 173 1.39 5.14 -16.33
N TYR A 174 2.16 4.94 -15.27
CA TYR A 174 3.13 3.83 -15.20
C TYR A 174 2.45 2.50 -14.89
N SER A 175 1.46 2.47 -13.99
CA SER A 175 0.70 1.28 -13.62
C SER A 175 -0.57 1.64 -12.84
N ILE A 176 -1.55 0.72 -12.84
CA ILE A 176 -2.73 0.75 -11.97
C ILE A 176 -2.84 -0.61 -11.29
N CYS A 177 -2.92 -0.61 -9.97
CA CYS A 177 -2.94 -1.82 -9.16
C CYS A 177 -3.79 -1.63 -7.89
N ILE A 178 -3.96 -2.70 -7.12
CA ILE A 178 -4.63 -2.64 -5.81
C ILE A 178 -3.75 -1.86 -4.84
N ALA A 179 -4.26 -0.76 -4.30
CA ALA A 179 -3.58 0.02 -3.27
C ALA A 179 -3.67 -0.70 -1.91
N ALA A 180 -2.79 -1.67 -1.66
CA ALA A 180 -2.85 -2.59 -0.51
C ALA A 180 -3.09 -1.86 0.83
N ILE A 181 -2.28 -0.84 1.14
CA ILE A 181 -2.34 -0.13 2.42
C ILE A 181 -3.69 0.55 2.62
N THR A 182 -4.17 1.27 1.61
CA THR A 182 -5.41 2.04 1.73
C THR A 182 -6.64 1.17 1.58
N ALA A 183 -6.55 0.08 0.80
CA ALA A 183 -7.53 -0.98 0.81
C ALA A 183 -7.67 -1.56 2.22
N ALA A 184 -6.57 -1.81 2.93
CA ALA A 184 -6.62 -2.35 4.30
C ALA A 184 -7.30 -1.38 5.28
N ILE A 185 -7.10 -0.07 5.14
CA ILE A 185 -7.85 0.96 5.89
C ILE A 185 -9.34 0.90 5.54
N CYS A 186 -9.69 0.90 4.25
CA CYS A 186 -11.09 0.87 3.80
C CYS A 186 -11.83 -0.40 4.22
N GLN A 187 -11.11 -1.51 4.39
CA GLN A 187 -11.64 -2.79 4.83
C GLN A 187 -11.75 -2.91 6.36
N SER A 188 -11.27 -1.94 7.13
CA SER A 188 -11.34 -1.92 8.59
C SER A 188 -12.79 -1.79 9.09
N PRO A 189 -13.16 -2.38 10.24
CA PRO A 189 -14.41 -2.10 10.94
C PRO A 189 -14.61 -0.61 11.30
N ASP A 190 -13.52 0.15 11.43
CA ASP A 190 -13.57 1.60 11.66
C ASP A 190 -14.17 2.36 10.46
N ALA A 191 -14.06 1.82 9.23
CA ALA A 191 -14.62 2.43 8.02
C ALA A 191 -16.15 2.23 7.93
N HIS A 192 -16.62 1.02 8.21
CA HIS A 192 -18.04 0.71 8.35
C HIS A 192 -18.24 -0.59 9.16
N PRO A 193 -19.21 -0.66 10.10
CA PRO A 193 -19.46 -1.87 10.88
C PRO A 193 -19.81 -3.08 10.01
N ASP A 194 -20.73 -2.88 9.07
CA ASP A 194 -21.11 -3.88 8.06
C ASP A 194 -20.05 -4.02 6.98
N ALA A 195 -19.45 -5.21 6.88
CA ALA A 195 -18.40 -5.56 5.92
C ALA A 195 -18.87 -5.44 4.46
N SER A 196 -20.18 -5.63 4.18
CA SER A 196 -20.74 -5.54 2.82
C SER A 196 -20.85 -4.10 2.30
N LYS A 197 -20.72 -3.10 3.18
CA LYS A 197 -20.83 -1.67 2.84
C LYS A 197 -19.49 -0.92 2.83
N ARG A 198 -18.39 -1.59 3.18
CA ARG A 198 -17.05 -0.98 3.25
C ARG A 198 -16.52 -0.48 1.89
N TRP A 199 -17.09 -0.94 0.76
CA TRP A 199 -16.77 -0.40 -0.57
C TRP A 199 -17.09 1.09 -0.71
N LEU A 200 -18.02 1.63 0.10
CA LEU A 200 -18.31 3.07 0.13
C LEU A 200 -17.06 3.88 0.52
N ALA A 201 -16.27 3.37 1.47
CA ALA A 201 -15.01 3.99 1.87
C ALA A 201 -13.99 3.96 0.72
N ALA A 202 -13.89 2.83 0.00
CA ALA A 202 -13.02 2.71 -1.16
C ALA A 202 -13.45 3.65 -2.32
N MET A 203 -14.75 3.82 -2.53
CA MET A 203 -15.27 4.78 -3.52
C MET A 203 -14.98 6.23 -3.14
N ALA A 204 -15.20 6.60 -1.88
CA ALA A 204 -14.85 7.93 -1.38
C ALA A 204 -13.34 8.18 -1.53
N ALA A 205 -12.50 7.22 -1.11
CA ALA A 205 -11.04 7.30 -1.27
C ALA A 205 -10.63 7.45 -2.74
N GLY A 206 -11.25 6.70 -3.66
CA GLY A 206 -11.02 6.83 -5.10
C GLY A 206 -11.37 8.23 -5.62
N GLY A 207 -12.50 8.80 -5.19
CA GLY A 207 -12.88 10.17 -5.52
C GLY A 207 -11.86 11.20 -5.02
N PHE A 208 -11.41 11.07 -3.77
CA PHE A 208 -10.37 11.94 -3.21
C PHE A 208 -9.01 11.75 -3.91
N TYR A 209 -8.68 10.54 -4.37
CA TYR A 209 -7.47 10.31 -5.17
C TYR A 209 -7.52 10.95 -6.54
N LEU A 210 -8.67 10.95 -7.21
CA LEU A 210 -8.84 11.66 -8.48
C LEU A 210 -8.70 13.16 -8.27
N LEU A 211 -9.33 13.71 -7.21
CA LEU A 211 -9.18 15.10 -6.83
C LEU A 211 -7.71 15.45 -6.53
N ALA A 212 -7.05 14.64 -5.71
CA ALA A 212 -5.64 14.77 -5.38
C ALA A 212 -4.74 14.72 -6.63
N GLY A 213 -5.07 13.87 -7.61
CA GLY A 213 -4.37 13.76 -8.89
C GLY A 213 -4.50 15.03 -9.74
N VAL A 214 -5.70 15.61 -9.82
CA VAL A 214 -5.94 16.90 -10.51
C VAL A 214 -5.11 18.03 -9.87
N PHE A 215 -4.96 18.00 -8.55
CA PHE A 215 -4.15 18.96 -7.78
C PHE A 215 -2.74 18.43 -7.46
N GLY A 216 -2.18 17.50 -8.25
CA GLY A 216 -0.95 16.77 -7.90
C GLY A 216 0.26 17.68 -7.60
N GLY A 217 0.42 18.78 -8.34
CA GLY A 217 1.46 19.78 -8.06
C GLY A 217 1.23 20.51 -6.72
N SER A 218 -0.02 20.88 -6.42
CA SER A 218 -0.41 21.49 -5.15
C SER A 218 -0.21 20.54 -3.97
N LEU A 219 -0.57 19.27 -4.14
CA LEU A 219 -0.40 18.24 -3.12
C LEU A 219 1.08 17.99 -2.79
N THR A 220 1.94 18.01 -3.82
CA THR A 220 3.40 17.92 -3.64
C THR A 220 3.93 19.08 -2.81
N GLY A 221 3.46 20.31 -3.10
CA GLY A 221 3.78 21.49 -2.30
C GLY A 221 3.30 21.39 -0.86
N LEU A 222 2.07 20.90 -0.65
CA LEU A 222 1.51 20.69 0.69
C LEU A 222 2.31 19.68 1.51
N MET A 223 2.69 18.55 0.92
CA MET A 223 3.52 17.55 1.59
C MET A 223 4.92 18.07 1.92
N ALA A 224 5.49 18.93 1.07
CA ALA A 224 6.78 19.57 1.33
C ALA A 224 6.70 20.68 2.41
N ALA A 225 5.52 21.23 2.66
CA ALA A 225 5.28 22.23 3.68
C ALA A 225 5.09 21.64 5.09
N LEU A 226 4.80 20.33 5.19
CA LEU A 226 4.53 19.66 6.46
C LEU A 226 5.78 18.93 6.99
N PRO A 227 5.99 18.88 8.32
CA PRO A 227 7.08 18.12 8.91
C PRO A 227 6.97 16.62 8.59
N PRO A 228 8.08 15.93 8.29
CA PRO A 228 8.06 14.48 8.08
C PRO A 228 7.48 13.71 9.29
N SER A 229 7.74 14.20 10.50
CA SER A 229 7.20 13.65 11.75
C SER A 229 5.66 13.71 11.80
N TRP A 230 5.04 14.77 11.27
CA TRP A 230 3.58 14.89 11.16
C TRP A 230 3.01 13.79 10.25
N ILE A 231 3.57 13.64 9.05
CA ILE A 231 3.09 12.69 8.03
C ILE A 231 3.20 11.27 8.57
N GLN A 232 4.35 10.94 9.16
CA GLN A 232 4.63 9.59 9.67
C GLN A 232 3.80 9.23 10.91
N THR A 233 3.62 10.17 11.83
CA THR A 233 2.76 9.99 13.02
C THR A 233 1.32 9.76 12.61
N LEU A 234 0.78 10.58 11.70
CA LEU A 234 -0.58 10.41 11.20
C LEU A 234 -0.75 9.07 10.47
N ALA A 235 0.18 8.72 9.59
CA ALA A 235 0.11 7.50 8.80
C ALA A 235 0.11 6.25 9.68
N GLY A 236 1.00 6.14 10.67
CA GLY A 236 1.04 4.95 11.50
C GLY A 236 -0.11 4.87 12.51
N LEU A 237 -0.57 5.99 13.09
CA LEU A 237 -1.79 6.01 13.91
C LEU A 237 -3.03 5.56 13.12
N ALA A 238 -3.14 5.93 11.84
CA ALA A 238 -4.20 5.48 10.94
C ALA A 238 -4.14 3.97 10.63
N LEU A 239 -2.98 3.34 10.83
CA LEU A 239 -2.75 1.94 10.50
C LEU A 239 -2.73 1.00 11.71
N LEU A 240 -2.75 1.52 12.94
CA LEU A 240 -2.69 0.69 14.16
C LEU A 240 -3.75 -0.40 14.23
N GLY A 241 -5.01 -0.07 13.91
CA GLY A 241 -6.10 -1.06 13.89
C GLY A 241 -5.87 -2.18 12.88
N THR A 242 -5.39 -1.81 11.69
CA THR A 242 -5.07 -2.75 10.61
C THR A 242 -3.86 -3.63 10.96
N ILE A 243 -2.82 -3.08 11.58
CA ILE A 243 -1.66 -3.82 12.09
C ILE A 243 -2.12 -4.86 13.11
N SER A 244 -2.90 -4.45 14.10
CA SER A 244 -3.41 -5.33 15.16
C SER A 244 -4.25 -6.48 14.58
N GLY A 245 -5.18 -6.17 13.67
CA GLY A 245 -6.04 -7.18 13.04
C GLY A 245 -5.24 -8.17 12.19
N SER A 246 -4.24 -7.68 11.45
CA SER A 246 -3.39 -8.52 10.61
C SER A 246 -2.48 -9.45 11.42
N LEU A 247 -1.91 -8.95 12.53
CA LEU A 247 -1.12 -9.77 13.45
C LEU A 247 -1.97 -10.86 14.11
N TYR A 248 -3.19 -10.52 14.54
CA TYR A 248 -4.12 -11.48 15.11
C TYR A 248 -4.41 -12.62 14.10
N GLN A 249 -4.77 -12.27 12.86
CA GLN A 249 -5.05 -13.26 11.81
C GLN A 249 -3.82 -14.10 11.44
N ALA A 250 -2.64 -13.48 11.36
CA ALA A 250 -1.39 -14.15 11.01
C ALA A 250 -0.99 -15.24 12.02
N LEU A 251 -1.24 -14.98 13.31
CA LEU A 251 -0.81 -15.86 14.40
C LEU A 251 -1.94 -16.74 14.96
N HIS A 252 -3.15 -16.61 14.42
CA HIS A 252 -4.32 -17.32 14.91
C HIS A 252 -4.18 -18.84 14.78
N ASN A 253 -3.76 -19.33 13.60
CA ASN A 253 -3.56 -20.76 13.37
C ASN A 253 -2.20 -21.22 13.89
N GLU A 254 -2.20 -21.99 14.98
CA GLU A 254 -0.99 -22.47 15.65
C GLU A 254 -0.05 -23.22 14.71
N THR A 255 -0.62 -23.97 13.77
CA THR A 255 0.16 -24.79 12.86
C THR A 255 0.92 -23.98 11.81
N GLU A 256 0.53 -22.72 11.57
CA GLU A 256 1.11 -21.86 10.55
C GLU A 256 2.00 -20.75 11.12
N ARG A 257 2.08 -20.64 12.46
CA ARG A 257 2.75 -19.53 13.17
C ARG A 257 4.20 -19.33 12.76
N ASP A 258 5.00 -20.40 12.66
CA ASP A 258 6.42 -20.28 12.30
C ASP A 258 6.59 -19.65 10.91
N ALA A 259 5.82 -20.14 9.93
CA ALA A 259 5.83 -19.61 8.57
C ALA A 259 5.32 -18.17 8.51
N ALA A 260 4.26 -17.86 9.27
CA ALA A 260 3.71 -16.52 9.39
C ALA A 260 4.73 -15.54 10.00
N ILE A 261 5.43 -15.90 11.07
CA ILE A 261 6.46 -15.05 11.69
C ILE A 261 7.61 -14.80 10.72
N VAL A 262 8.07 -15.82 9.98
CA VAL A 262 9.09 -15.65 8.94
C VAL A 262 8.62 -14.67 7.86
N THR A 263 7.39 -14.81 7.36
CA THR A 263 6.82 -13.86 6.40
C THR A 263 6.75 -12.44 6.97
N PHE A 264 6.28 -12.29 8.21
CA PHE A 264 6.15 -11.01 8.89
C PHE A 264 7.50 -10.30 9.03
N LEU A 265 8.50 -10.98 9.60
CA LEU A 265 9.83 -10.41 9.84
C LEU A 265 10.57 -10.11 8.53
N MET A 266 10.52 -11.02 7.56
CA MET A 266 11.12 -10.77 6.25
C MET A 266 10.47 -9.57 5.57
N THR A 267 9.15 -9.47 5.61
CA THR A 267 8.44 -8.32 5.04
C THR A 267 8.79 -7.02 5.76
N ALA A 268 8.78 -7.04 7.09
CA ALA A 268 9.07 -5.89 7.95
C ALA A 268 10.50 -5.36 7.79
N SER A 269 11.46 -6.23 7.45
CA SER A 269 12.86 -5.85 7.24
C SER A 269 13.05 -4.75 6.17
N GLY A 270 12.11 -4.64 5.22
CA GLY A 270 12.16 -3.64 4.16
C GLY A 270 13.29 -3.85 3.14
N VAL A 271 13.99 -4.98 3.18
CA VAL A 271 15.08 -5.27 2.24
C VAL A 271 14.57 -5.43 0.81
N THR A 272 15.38 -5.00 -0.15
CA THR A 272 15.12 -5.20 -1.58
C THR A 272 16.20 -6.14 -2.12
N LEU A 273 15.78 -7.30 -2.63
CA LEU A 273 16.68 -8.29 -3.20
C LEU A 273 16.34 -8.46 -4.68
N LEU A 274 17.35 -8.39 -5.55
CA LEU A 274 17.19 -8.47 -7.00
C LEU A 274 16.19 -7.43 -7.57
N GLY A 275 16.09 -6.26 -6.93
CA GLY A 275 15.14 -5.21 -7.29
C GLY A 275 13.69 -5.45 -6.85
N ILE A 276 13.40 -6.57 -6.18
CA ILE A 276 12.06 -6.92 -5.69
C ILE A 276 11.95 -6.64 -4.19
N GLY A 277 10.84 -6.04 -3.76
CA GLY A 277 10.62 -5.64 -2.38
C GLY A 277 10.42 -6.81 -1.40
N SER A 278 10.65 -6.53 -0.13
CA SER A 278 10.60 -7.50 0.97
C SER A 278 9.29 -8.27 1.10
N ALA A 279 8.15 -7.66 0.75
CA ALA A 279 6.83 -8.29 0.85
C ALA A 279 6.73 -9.57 0.00
N PHE A 280 7.25 -9.53 -1.24
CA PHE A 280 7.30 -10.71 -2.10
C PHE A 280 8.19 -11.79 -1.49
N TRP A 281 9.40 -11.43 -1.08
CA TRP A 281 10.34 -12.38 -0.50
C TRP A 281 9.86 -12.97 0.83
N GLY A 282 9.09 -12.20 1.62
CA GLY A 282 8.42 -12.70 2.81
C GLY A 282 7.40 -13.79 2.50
N LEU A 283 6.61 -13.64 1.43
CA LEU A 283 5.70 -14.70 0.97
C LEU A 283 6.47 -15.92 0.44
N VAL A 284 7.58 -15.73 -0.27
CA VAL A 284 8.40 -16.83 -0.77
C VAL A 284 9.01 -17.62 0.39
N LEU A 285 9.71 -16.95 1.31
CA LEU A 285 10.37 -17.61 2.44
C LEU A 285 9.37 -18.25 3.39
N GLY A 286 8.29 -17.56 3.73
CA GLY A 286 7.24 -18.16 4.56
C GLY A 286 6.51 -19.28 3.83
N GLY A 287 6.29 -19.18 2.52
CA GLY A 287 5.69 -20.25 1.71
C GLY A 287 6.55 -21.52 1.70
N VAL A 288 7.87 -21.37 1.58
CA VAL A 288 8.82 -22.48 1.72
C VAL A 288 8.76 -23.06 3.13
N CYS A 289 8.77 -22.23 4.17
CA CYS A 289 8.65 -22.66 5.57
C CYS A 289 7.34 -23.45 5.81
N PHE A 290 6.21 -22.91 5.32
CA PHE A 290 4.90 -23.54 5.38
C PHE A 290 4.90 -24.91 4.68
N ALA A 291 5.47 -25.00 3.48
CA ALA A 291 5.52 -26.26 2.73
C ALA A 291 6.39 -27.33 3.42
N VAL A 292 7.53 -26.95 3.99
CA VAL A 292 8.44 -27.88 4.68
C VAL A 292 7.81 -28.37 5.99
N LEU A 293 7.34 -27.45 6.84
CA LEU A 293 6.79 -27.80 8.16
C LEU A 293 5.46 -28.55 8.06
N SER A 294 4.60 -28.21 7.09
CA SER A 294 3.34 -28.94 6.88
C SER A 294 3.56 -30.37 6.37
N ARG A 295 4.62 -30.61 5.59
CA ARG A 295 4.99 -31.97 5.16
C ARG A 295 5.57 -32.79 6.31
N LEU A 296 6.44 -32.20 7.12
CA LEU A 296 7.08 -32.90 8.25
C LEU A 296 6.09 -33.23 9.38
N ARG A 297 5.04 -32.42 9.60
CA ARG A 297 3.99 -32.75 10.59
C ARG A 297 2.98 -33.80 10.11
N ARG A 298 2.95 -34.09 8.81
CA ARG A 298 2.11 -35.16 8.23
C ARG A 298 2.84 -36.51 8.19
N ALA A 299 4.16 -36.51 8.39
CA ALA A 299 5.00 -37.70 8.51
C ALA A 299 5.12 -38.10 9.98
#